data_AF-A0A3S4T9A8-F1
#
_entry.id   AF-A0A3S4T9A8-F1
#
_cell.length_a   1.000
_cell.length_b   1.000
_cell.length_c   1.000
_cell.angle_alpha   90.00
_cell.angle_beta   90.00
_cell.angle_gamma   90.00
#
_symmetry.space_group_name_H-M   'P 1'
#
loop_
_entity.id
_entity.type
_entity.pdbx_description
1 polymer ?
#
loop_
_entity_poly.entity_id
_entity_poly.type
_entity_poly.pdbx_seq_one_letter_code
_entity_poly.pdbx_strand_id
1 'polypeptide(L)'
;MKRILFYLLLLCCSSIFVACSEDASENRDIQVGADDLKEVKLNKLTTRTIILRGGNGKYIANVADSKIAGVSISKDTLRINGILEGNTYATIISGDFKRVVNINVVVPELSISQSEIRLYPRDESKFISLNGGGDIVDLKIEDPDKVIDAKWNAKTNILEVQAYYEGEAKIRIISQDKQEKTLKVVVRCDGTADRVGIYGTTSHSLYEQMNTVMAVRRPGIGVWLCNGTRPYTSQRVLKITPAVVNPTVGTQIEVMLSMLYPNAFANTKIKEGKCKLYVEEVREKDVVLRGNGFKFVIPYEKK
;
A
#
# COMPACT_ATOMS: atom_id res chain seq x y z
N MET A 1 0.03 105.44 26.52
CA MET A 1 1.17 104.52 26.39
C MET A 1 0.62 103.23 25.76
N LYS A 2 0.48 103.09 24.43
CA LYS A 2 1.50 103.19 23.38
C LYS A 2 2.75 102.41 23.78
N ARG A 3 2.93 101.20 23.22
CA ARG A 3 4.19 100.65 22.64
C ARG A 3 4.49 99.16 22.87
N ILE A 4 3.76 98.42 23.69
CA ILE A 4 4.14 97.00 23.94
C ILE A 4 3.31 96.00 23.10
N LEU A 5 2.18 96.43 22.53
CA LEU A 5 1.26 95.54 21.80
C LEU A 5 1.56 95.38 20.29
N PHE A 6 2.66 95.96 19.76
CA PHE A 6 2.83 96.10 18.30
C PHE A 6 4.13 95.50 17.71
N TYR A 7 5.02 94.89 18.50
CA TYR A 7 6.32 94.40 18.01
C TYR A 7 6.57 92.89 18.09
N LEU A 8 5.58 92.10 18.51
CA LEU A 8 5.66 90.63 18.39
C LEU A 8 4.61 90.07 17.41
N LEU A 9 4.21 90.92 16.44
CA LEU A 9 3.34 90.58 15.32
C LEU A 9 4.13 90.37 14.01
N LEU A 10 5.45 90.13 14.09
CA LEU A 10 6.32 90.16 12.91
C LEU A 10 7.51 89.22 13.05
N LEU A 11 7.26 87.90 13.10
CA LEU A 11 8.21 86.94 12.56
C LEU A 11 7.54 85.60 12.23
N CYS A 12 7.45 85.34 10.92
CA CYS A 12 7.40 84.03 10.28
C CYS A 12 6.09 83.24 10.34
N CYS A 13 5.17 83.66 9.47
CA CYS A 13 4.56 82.75 8.51
C CYS A 13 5.63 81.85 7.87
N SER A 14 5.59 80.55 8.16
CA SER A 14 6.08 79.52 7.25
C SER A 14 5.23 78.27 7.46
N SER A 15 4.20 78.17 6.62
CA SER A 15 3.49 76.96 6.27
C SER A 15 4.47 75.82 5.98
N ILE A 16 4.56 74.86 6.89
CA ILE A 16 5.15 73.55 6.59
C ILE A 16 4.05 72.76 5.91
N PHE A 17 4.06 72.75 4.58
CA PHE A 17 3.51 71.62 3.84
C PHE A 17 4.31 70.40 4.29
N VAL A 18 3.68 69.55 5.10
CA VAL A 18 4.12 68.16 5.23
C VAL A 18 3.83 67.53 3.87
N ALA A 19 4.82 67.57 2.99
CA ALA A 19 4.83 66.67 1.85
C ALA A 19 4.89 65.26 2.43
N CYS A 20 3.79 64.51 2.30
CA CYS A 20 3.84 63.06 2.38
C CYS A 20 5.00 62.62 1.49
N SER A 21 5.99 61.96 2.07
CA SER A 21 6.90 61.15 1.27
C SER A 21 6.02 60.16 0.53
N GLU A 22 5.86 60.36 -0.78
CA GLU A 22 5.58 59.23 -1.66
C GLU A 22 6.74 58.27 -1.40
N ASP A 23 6.45 57.24 -0.59
CA ASP A 23 7.14 55.98 -0.75
C ASP A 23 6.90 55.60 -2.20
N ALA A 24 7.85 56.00 -3.05
CA ALA A 24 7.95 55.51 -4.39
C ALA A 24 8.02 54.00 -4.23
N SER A 25 6.87 53.34 -4.43
CA SER A 25 6.82 51.91 -4.62
C SER A 25 7.70 51.67 -5.83
N GLU A 26 8.97 51.36 -5.60
CA GLU A 26 9.86 50.96 -6.67
C GLU A 26 9.13 49.87 -7.44
N ASN A 27 8.78 50.21 -8.67
CA ASN A 27 7.98 49.42 -9.58
C ASN A 27 8.86 48.24 -10.02
N ARG A 28 9.00 47.26 -9.13
CA ARG A 28 9.79 46.04 -9.32
C ARG A 28 8.90 44.98 -9.96
N ASP A 29 9.50 44.11 -10.76
CA ASP A 29 8.81 42.96 -11.35
C ASP A 29 8.05 42.14 -10.28
N ILE A 30 6.95 41.51 -10.70
CA ILE A 30 6.15 40.66 -9.82
C ILE A 30 6.99 39.43 -9.43
N GLN A 31 7.22 39.26 -8.13
CA GLN A 31 7.88 38.10 -7.54
C GLN A 31 6.85 37.14 -6.96
N VAL A 32 7.02 35.86 -7.26
CA VAL A 32 6.10 34.79 -6.82
C VAL A 32 6.75 33.95 -5.73
N GLY A 33 6.35 34.18 -4.47
CA GLY A 33 6.98 33.54 -3.31
C GLY A 33 8.35 34.14 -2.97
N ALA A 34 9.07 33.50 -2.04
CA ALA A 34 10.40 33.96 -1.63
C ALA A 34 11.47 33.79 -2.72
N ASP A 35 11.32 32.76 -3.55
CA ASP A 35 12.33 32.34 -4.54
C ASP A 35 11.99 32.75 -5.99
N ASP A 36 11.00 33.62 -6.19
CA ASP A 36 10.46 33.99 -7.51
C ASP A 36 10.16 32.78 -8.42
N LEU A 37 9.23 31.96 -7.97
CA LEU A 37 8.86 30.70 -8.60
C LEU A 37 8.39 30.90 -10.06
N LYS A 38 8.98 30.13 -10.98
CA LYS A 38 8.54 30.01 -12.39
C LYS A 38 7.57 28.86 -12.62
N GLU A 39 7.60 27.87 -11.74
CA GLU A 39 6.76 26.67 -11.80
C GLU A 39 6.23 26.35 -10.41
N VAL A 40 4.97 25.89 -10.35
CA VAL A 40 4.32 25.37 -9.16
C VAL A 40 3.83 23.96 -9.46
N LYS A 41 4.38 22.99 -8.73
CA LYS A 41 3.87 21.62 -8.66
C LYS A 41 2.95 21.48 -7.46
N LEU A 42 1.79 20.86 -7.67
CA LEU A 42 0.83 20.53 -6.62
C LEU A 42 0.01 19.30 -6.97
N ASN A 43 -0.53 18.64 -5.95
CA ASN A 43 -1.37 17.46 -6.14
C ASN A 43 -2.79 17.88 -6.54
N LYS A 44 -3.49 17.01 -7.26
CA LYS A 44 -4.91 17.16 -7.54
C LYS A 44 -5.73 17.37 -6.25
N LEU A 45 -6.76 18.21 -6.31
CA LEU A 45 -7.65 18.60 -5.20
C LEU A 45 -6.94 19.26 -3.99
N THR A 46 -5.67 19.65 -4.13
CA THR A 46 -4.96 20.41 -3.11
C THR A 46 -4.91 21.90 -3.44
N THR A 47 -4.73 22.72 -2.41
CA THR A 47 -4.52 24.16 -2.55
C THR A 47 -3.10 24.50 -2.10
N ARG A 48 -2.39 25.29 -2.90
CA ARG A 48 -1.14 25.93 -2.49
C ARG A 48 -1.31 27.45 -2.42
N THR A 49 -0.78 28.03 -1.35
CA THR A 49 -0.84 29.46 -1.09
C THR A 49 0.56 30.06 -1.20
N ILE A 50 0.69 31.18 -1.91
CA ILE A 50 1.96 31.83 -2.22
C ILE A 50 1.80 33.34 -2.04
N ILE A 51 2.77 33.99 -1.40
CA ILE A 51 2.78 35.46 -1.25
C ILE A 51 3.40 36.10 -2.49
N LEU A 52 2.76 37.15 -3.00
CA LEU A 52 3.20 37.97 -4.12
C LEU A 52 3.88 39.25 -3.63
N ARG A 53 4.91 39.70 -4.34
CA ARG A 53 5.61 40.96 -4.08
C ARG A 53 5.88 41.69 -5.39
N GLY A 54 6.12 43.00 -5.33
CA GLY A 54 6.38 43.84 -6.51
C GLY A 54 5.11 44.38 -7.17
N GLY A 55 5.25 44.95 -8.36
CA GLY A 55 4.18 45.67 -9.05
C GLY A 55 3.64 46.86 -8.24
N ASN A 56 2.37 47.18 -8.46
CA ASN A 56 1.67 48.27 -7.78
C ASN A 56 0.86 47.80 -6.55
N GLY A 57 1.07 46.56 -6.09
CA GLY A 57 0.39 45.96 -4.95
C GLY A 57 -1.07 45.54 -5.18
N LYS A 58 -1.64 45.79 -6.36
CA LYS A 58 -2.95 45.28 -6.78
C LYS A 58 -2.75 44.19 -7.81
N TYR A 59 -3.12 42.96 -7.46
CA TYR A 59 -2.86 41.79 -8.31
C TYR A 59 -4.16 41.19 -8.86
N ILE A 60 -4.08 40.71 -10.10
CA ILE A 60 -5.11 39.92 -10.77
C ILE A 60 -4.43 38.67 -11.34
N ALA A 61 -5.05 37.49 -11.24
CA ALA A 61 -4.54 36.28 -11.85
C ALA A 61 -5.59 35.61 -12.72
N ASN A 62 -5.16 35.15 -13.89
CA ASN A 62 -5.96 34.34 -14.81
C ASN A 62 -5.23 33.03 -15.10
N VAL A 63 -5.97 31.92 -15.16
CA VAL A 63 -5.44 30.62 -15.52
C VAL A 63 -5.82 30.30 -16.97
N ALA A 64 -4.89 29.70 -17.71
CA ALA A 64 -5.11 29.36 -19.12
C ALA A 64 -6.15 28.24 -19.30
N ASP A 65 -6.13 27.24 -18.42
CA ASP A 65 -7.12 26.17 -18.40
C ASP A 65 -7.68 25.99 -16.99
N SER A 66 -8.90 26.49 -16.78
CA SER A 66 -9.62 26.42 -15.52
C SER A 66 -10.14 25.02 -15.18
N LYS A 67 -10.08 24.06 -16.12
CA LYS A 67 -10.41 22.65 -15.85
C LYS A 67 -9.25 21.95 -15.13
N ILE A 68 -8.01 22.36 -15.39
CA ILE A 68 -6.79 21.78 -14.79
C ILE A 68 -6.52 22.40 -13.42
N ALA A 69 -6.53 23.74 -13.32
CA ALA A 69 -6.26 24.44 -12.08
C ALA A 69 -7.14 25.69 -11.91
N GLY A 70 -7.49 26.01 -10.67
CA GLY A 70 -8.11 27.27 -10.29
C GLY A 70 -7.09 28.21 -9.67
N VAL A 71 -7.23 29.51 -9.91
CA VAL A 71 -6.37 30.53 -9.30
C VAL A 71 -7.24 31.65 -8.76
N SER A 72 -6.90 32.13 -7.57
CA SER A 72 -7.54 33.29 -6.96
C SER A 72 -6.54 34.12 -6.19
N ILE A 73 -6.83 35.40 -6.03
CA ILE A 73 -5.99 36.33 -5.29
C ILE A 73 -6.81 36.94 -4.15
N SER A 74 -6.22 36.98 -2.97
CA SER A 74 -6.72 37.74 -1.83
C SER A 74 -5.59 38.66 -1.34
N LYS A 75 -5.72 39.97 -1.58
CA LYS A 75 -4.66 40.96 -1.33
C LYS A 75 -3.37 40.62 -2.07
N ASP A 76 -2.32 40.23 -1.35
CA ASP A 76 -1.01 39.81 -1.84
C ASP A 76 -0.87 38.28 -1.92
N THR A 77 -1.93 37.54 -1.59
CA THR A 77 -1.89 36.10 -1.46
C THR A 77 -2.49 35.43 -2.69
N LEU A 78 -1.65 34.73 -3.46
CA LEU A 78 -2.03 33.87 -4.57
C LEU A 78 -2.41 32.49 -4.05
N ARG A 79 -3.62 32.04 -4.38
CA ARG A 79 -4.12 30.70 -4.07
C ARG A 79 -4.30 29.92 -5.36
N ILE A 80 -3.61 28.79 -5.48
CA ILE A 80 -3.66 27.89 -6.64
C ILE A 80 -4.29 26.57 -6.18
N ASN A 81 -5.32 26.11 -6.89
CA ASN A 81 -6.09 24.92 -6.58
C ASN A 81 -5.90 23.92 -7.73
N GLY A 82 -5.42 22.71 -7.45
CA GLY A 82 -5.35 21.65 -8.46
C GLY A 82 -6.73 21.01 -8.64
N ILE A 83 -7.24 20.92 -9.87
CA ILE A 83 -8.58 20.38 -10.16
C ILE A 83 -8.45 19.05 -10.91
N LEU A 84 -7.85 19.08 -12.10
CA LEU A 84 -7.55 17.90 -12.92
C LEU A 84 -6.05 17.82 -13.19
N GLU A 85 -5.58 16.60 -13.43
CA GLU A 85 -4.19 16.34 -13.80
C GLU A 85 -3.86 17.00 -15.14
N GLY A 86 -2.66 17.57 -15.22
CA GLY A 86 -2.17 18.19 -16.44
C GLY A 86 -1.33 19.44 -16.18
N ASN A 87 -0.89 20.02 -17.28
CA ASN A 87 -0.09 21.24 -17.27
C ASN A 87 -0.94 22.42 -17.73
N THR A 88 -0.89 23.51 -16.99
CA THR A 88 -1.46 24.80 -17.37
C THR A 88 -0.52 25.91 -16.91
N TYR A 89 -0.92 27.17 -17.05
CA TYR A 89 -0.17 28.29 -16.51
C TYR A 89 -1.12 29.38 -16.04
N ALA A 90 -0.64 30.17 -15.08
CA ALA A 90 -1.32 31.34 -14.59
C ALA A 90 -0.56 32.60 -15.00
N THR A 91 -1.29 33.61 -15.46
CA THR A 91 -0.78 34.94 -15.74
C THR A 91 -1.22 35.86 -14.62
N ILE A 92 -0.25 36.40 -13.89
CA ILE A 92 -0.42 37.36 -12.81
C ILE A 92 -0.12 38.75 -13.37
N ILE A 93 -1.00 39.71 -13.09
CA ILE A 93 -0.93 41.08 -13.58
C ILE A 93 -1.00 42.02 -12.39
N SER A 94 -0.12 43.02 -12.34
CA SER A 94 -0.17 44.10 -11.36
C SER A 94 0.33 45.39 -12.00
N GLY A 95 -0.58 46.34 -12.24
CA GLY A 95 -0.28 47.51 -13.08
C GLY A 95 0.13 47.09 -14.49
N ASP A 96 1.29 47.56 -14.93
CA ASP A 96 1.86 47.24 -16.26
C ASP A 96 2.69 45.95 -16.26
N PHE A 97 2.93 45.34 -15.09
CA PHE A 97 3.75 44.14 -14.96
C PHE A 97 2.92 42.89 -15.19
N LYS A 98 3.52 41.92 -15.89
CA LYS A 98 2.94 40.61 -16.15
C LYS A 98 3.94 39.52 -15.81
N ARG A 99 3.48 38.48 -15.12
CA ARG A 99 4.28 37.31 -14.77
C ARG A 99 3.52 36.04 -15.10
N VAL A 100 4.19 35.09 -15.75
CA VAL A 100 3.65 33.77 -16.03
C VAL A 100 4.24 32.76 -15.06
N VAL A 101 3.39 31.92 -14.48
CA VAL A 101 3.76 30.82 -13.59
C VAL A 101 3.20 29.53 -14.16
N ASN A 102 4.06 28.58 -14.49
CA ASN A 102 3.62 27.27 -14.93
C ASN A 102 3.01 26.49 -13.76
N ILE A 103 1.90 25.81 -13.98
CA ILE A 103 1.20 25.00 -12.98
C ILE A 103 1.17 23.57 -13.49
N ASN A 104 1.72 22.66 -12.71
CA ASN A 104 1.70 21.23 -13.02
C ASN A 104 0.94 20.51 -11.90
N VAL A 105 -0.25 20.02 -12.24
CA VAL A 105 -1.10 19.26 -11.33
C VAL A 105 -0.79 17.79 -11.53
N VAL A 106 -0.16 17.18 -10.52
CA VAL A 106 0.32 15.80 -10.56
C VAL A 106 -0.54 14.87 -9.70
N VAL A 107 -0.46 13.58 -10.02
CA VAL A 107 -0.98 12.50 -9.18
C VAL A 107 -0.09 12.36 -7.94
N PRO A 108 -0.66 12.24 -6.73
CA PRO A 108 0.14 11.93 -5.55
C PRO A 108 0.82 10.56 -5.72
N GLU A 109 2.09 10.46 -5.34
CA GLU A 109 2.83 9.20 -5.42
C GLU A 109 2.11 8.06 -4.69
N LEU A 110 2.10 6.88 -5.31
CA LEU A 110 1.49 5.70 -4.73
C LEU A 110 2.32 5.23 -3.52
N SER A 111 1.70 5.25 -2.35
CA SER A 111 2.27 4.80 -1.09
C SER A 111 1.37 3.79 -0.40
N ILE A 112 2.01 2.79 0.20
CA ILE A 112 1.35 1.76 1.00
C ILE A 112 1.87 1.87 2.44
N SER A 113 0.97 1.75 3.41
CA SER A 113 1.34 1.80 4.83
C SER A 113 2.32 0.70 5.24
N GLN A 114 2.24 -0.48 4.61
CA GLN A 114 3.06 -1.66 4.91
C GLN A 114 3.37 -2.42 3.62
N SER A 115 4.63 -2.82 3.39
CA SER A 115 5.02 -3.63 2.23
C SER A 115 4.88 -5.14 2.47
N GLU A 116 4.82 -5.56 3.74
CA GLU A 116 4.63 -6.95 4.15
C GLU A 116 3.72 -7.01 5.37
N ILE A 117 2.77 -7.95 5.36
CA ILE A 117 1.89 -8.24 6.49
C ILE A 117 1.93 -9.72 6.84
N ARG A 118 1.83 -10.00 8.14
CA ARG A 118 1.60 -11.33 8.68
C ARG A 118 0.18 -11.46 9.19
N LEU A 119 -0.47 -12.56 8.82
CA LEU A 119 -1.83 -12.94 9.23
C LEU A 119 -1.85 -14.36 9.79
N TYR A 120 -2.89 -14.63 10.58
CA TYR A 120 -3.25 -15.97 11.01
C TYR A 120 -4.47 -16.46 10.22
N PRO A 121 -4.56 -17.76 9.90
CA PRO A 121 -5.71 -18.31 9.21
C PRO A 121 -7.02 -18.16 9.97
N ARG A 122 -8.08 -17.71 9.27
CA ARG A 122 -9.44 -17.48 9.79
C ARG A 122 -9.52 -16.60 11.02
N ASP A 123 -8.50 -15.76 11.20
CA ASP A 123 -8.47 -14.75 12.25
C ASP A 123 -9.07 -13.43 11.72
N GLU A 124 -8.96 -12.38 12.51
CA GLU A 124 -9.40 -11.03 12.14
C GLU A 124 -8.74 -10.53 10.84
N SER A 125 -9.56 -9.88 10.00
CA SER A 125 -9.08 -9.20 8.80
C SER A 125 -8.08 -8.10 9.17
N LYS A 126 -7.07 -7.88 8.32
CA LYS A 126 -6.24 -6.67 8.43
C LYS A 126 -6.64 -5.63 7.40
N PHE A 127 -6.52 -4.38 7.84
CA PHE A 127 -6.83 -3.20 7.05
C PHE A 127 -5.53 -2.46 6.71
N ILE A 128 -5.30 -2.24 5.43
CA ILE A 128 -4.11 -1.59 4.90
C ILE A 128 -4.57 -0.33 4.18
N SER A 129 -4.07 0.83 4.62
CA SER A 129 -4.31 2.09 3.93
C SER A 129 -3.40 2.22 2.72
N LEU A 130 -3.98 2.55 1.57
CA LEU A 130 -3.26 2.95 0.36
C LEU A 130 -3.46 4.46 0.20
N ASN A 131 -2.41 5.20 -0.10
CA ASN A 131 -2.50 6.64 -0.33
C ASN A 131 -1.87 6.98 -1.67
N GLY A 132 -2.48 7.91 -2.41
CA GLY A 132 -2.02 8.31 -3.74
C GLY A 132 -2.38 7.32 -4.85
N GLY A 133 -1.81 7.52 -6.03
CA GLY A 133 -2.07 6.68 -7.22
C GLY A 133 -3.26 7.10 -8.11
N GLY A 134 -3.92 8.22 -7.79
CA GLY A 134 -4.98 8.83 -8.62
C GLY A 134 -6.39 8.43 -8.16
N ASP A 135 -7.39 8.68 -9.02
CA ASP A 135 -8.80 8.36 -8.73
C ASP A 135 -9.11 6.87 -8.88
N ILE A 136 -8.23 6.13 -9.57
CA ILE A 136 -8.43 4.73 -9.94
C ILE A 136 -7.16 3.94 -9.58
N VAL A 137 -7.35 2.92 -8.75
CA VAL A 137 -6.32 1.95 -8.37
C VAL A 137 -6.80 0.56 -8.76
N ASP A 138 -6.01 -0.15 -9.55
CA ASP A 138 -6.27 -1.55 -9.92
C ASP A 138 -5.51 -2.49 -8.97
N LEU A 139 -6.12 -3.63 -8.64
CA LEU A 139 -5.55 -4.62 -7.74
C LEU A 139 -5.46 -5.98 -8.43
N LYS A 140 -4.24 -6.50 -8.51
CA LYS A 140 -3.97 -7.86 -9.00
C LYS A 140 -3.48 -8.74 -7.86
N ILE A 141 -4.30 -9.72 -7.50
CA ILE A 141 -3.98 -10.72 -6.48
C ILE A 141 -3.28 -11.90 -7.16
N GLU A 142 -1.99 -12.08 -6.85
CA GLU A 142 -1.22 -13.27 -7.19
C GLU A 142 -1.32 -14.27 -6.02
N ASP A 143 -2.35 -15.11 -6.08
CA ASP A 143 -2.62 -16.14 -5.08
C ASP A 143 -3.10 -17.44 -5.76
N PRO A 144 -2.16 -18.25 -6.30
CA PRO A 144 -2.52 -19.49 -6.99
C PRO A 144 -3.18 -20.49 -6.05
N ASP A 145 -2.86 -20.41 -4.76
CA ASP A 145 -3.30 -21.36 -3.75
C ASP A 145 -4.60 -20.91 -3.06
N LYS A 146 -5.13 -19.71 -3.35
CA LYS A 146 -6.33 -19.11 -2.72
C LYS A 146 -6.23 -19.01 -1.19
N VAL A 147 -5.04 -18.66 -0.72
CA VAL A 147 -4.66 -18.43 0.68
C VAL A 147 -5.46 -17.29 1.31
N ILE A 148 -5.80 -16.26 0.52
CA ILE A 148 -6.42 -15.02 1.00
C ILE A 148 -7.66 -14.60 0.19
N ASP A 149 -8.49 -13.74 0.78
CA ASP A 149 -9.45 -12.88 0.10
C ASP A 149 -9.07 -11.42 0.39
N ALA A 150 -9.21 -10.54 -0.60
CA ALA A 150 -8.91 -9.13 -0.45
C ALA A 150 -10.00 -8.26 -1.07
N LYS A 151 -10.46 -7.27 -0.31
CA LYS A 151 -11.53 -6.34 -0.70
C LYS A 151 -11.03 -4.92 -0.61
N TRP A 152 -11.23 -4.16 -1.69
CA TRP A 152 -10.82 -2.78 -1.76
C TRP A 152 -12.01 -1.84 -1.67
N ASN A 153 -11.89 -0.85 -0.80
CA ASN A 153 -12.83 0.24 -0.71
C ASN A 153 -12.19 1.54 -1.21
N ALA A 154 -12.49 1.89 -2.46
CA ALA A 154 -11.99 3.10 -3.12
C ALA A 154 -12.46 4.41 -2.45
N LYS A 155 -13.55 4.40 -1.65
CA LYS A 155 -14.03 5.61 -0.96
C LYS A 155 -13.20 5.92 0.27
N THR A 156 -12.77 4.89 1.01
CA THR A 156 -12.00 5.04 2.25
C THR A 156 -10.51 4.82 2.04
N ASN A 157 -10.11 4.39 0.85
CA ASN A 157 -8.75 3.96 0.51
C ASN A 157 -8.19 2.84 1.41
N ILE A 158 -9.07 1.91 1.81
CA ILE A 158 -8.72 0.80 2.70
C ILE A 158 -8.82 -0.52 1.93
N LEU A 159 -7.74 -1.30 1.99
CA LEU A 159 -7.67 -2.69 1.56
C LEU A 159 -7.88 -3.59 2.77
N GLU A 160 -8.96 -4.35 2.77
CA GLU A 160 -9.22 -5.41 3.75
C GLU A 160 -8.64 -6.73 3.21
N VAL A 161 -7.84 -7.42 4.01
CA VAL A 161 -7.26 -8.72 3.68
C VAL A 161 -7.63 -9.73 4.75
N GLN A 162 -8.27 -10.82 4.32
CA GLN A 162 -8.65 -11.95 5.15
C GLN A 162 -7.87 -13.20 4.70
N ALA A 163 -7.41 -14.01 5.65
CA ALA A 163 -6.66 -15.23 5.38
C ALA A 163 -7.48 -16.49 5.69
N TYR A 164 -7.34 -17.54 4.89
CA TYR A 164 -8.06 -18.81 5.08
C TYR A 164 -7.19 -19.97 5.54
N TYR A 165 -5.95 -20.05 5.06
CA TYR A 165 -4.98 -21.07 5.45
C TYR A 165 -3.55 -20.60 5.24
N GLU A 166 -2.58 -21.35 5.75
CA GLU A 166 -1.17 -21.01 5.58
C GLU A 166 -0.72 -20.98 4.12
N GLY A 167 0.09 -19.97 3.81
CA GLY A 167 0.67 -19.77 2.49
C GLY A 167 1.20 -18.36 2.32
N GLU A 168 1.55 -18.04 1.08
CA GLU A 168 2.01 -16.71 0.70
C GLU A 168 1.24 -16.24 -0.52
N ALA A 169 0.87 -14.97 -0.51
CA ALA A 169 0.22 -14.31 -1.62
C ALA A 169 0.87 -12.94 -1.84
N LYS A 170 0.77 -12.42 -3.06
CA LYS A 170 1.20 -11.07 -3.38
C LYS A 170 0.02 -10.28 -3.93
N ILE A 171 -0.18 -9.07 -3.42
CA ILE A 171 -1.16 -8.13 -3.96
C ILE A 171 -0.39 -7.03 -4.65
N ARG A 172 -0.53 -6.92 -5.97
CA ARG A 172 0.02 -5.81 -6.75
C ARG A 172 -1.04 -4.72 -6.87
N ILE A 173 -0.62 -3.52 -6.50
CA ILE A 173 -1.41 -2.29 -6.53
C ILE A 173 -0.85 -1.46 -7.67
N ILE A 174 -1.70 -1.15 -8.64
CA ILE A 174 -1.33 -0.45 -9.87
C ILE A 174 -2.12 0.86 -9.90
N SER A 175 -1.41 1.98 -9.89
CA SER A 175 -2.01 3.31 -10.01
C SER A 175 -2.31 3.67 -11.47
N GLN A 176 -3.08 4.74 -11.66
CA GLN A 176 -3.45 5.26 -12.98
C GLN A 176 -2.24 5.65 -13.85
N ASP A 177 -1.16 6.12 -13.22
CA ASP A 177 0.11 6.47 -13.88
C ASP A 177 1.05 5.27 -14.07
N LYS A 178 0.53 4.04 -13.88
CA LYS A 178 1.26 2.77 -14.00
C LYS A 178 2.41 2.59 -12.99
N GLN A 179 2.41 3.35 -11.89
CA GLN A 179 3.28 3.00 -10.77
C GLN A 179 2.73 1.75 -10.10
N GLU A 180 3.64 0.87 -9.69
CA GLU A 180 3.28 -0.39 -9.05
C GLU A 180 3.90 -0.47 -7.65
N LYS A 181 3.09 -0.89 -6.69
CA LYS A 181 3.55 -1.30 -5.36
C LYS A 181 3.05 -2.71 -5.08
N THR A 182 3.89 -3.50 -4.44
CA THR A 182 3.55 -4.88 -4.08
C THR A 182 3.46 -5.01 -2.57
N LEU A 183 2.35 -5.59 -2.11
CA LEU A 183 2.14 -6.04 -0.75
C LEU A 183 2.38 -7.55 -0.69
N LYS A 184 3.35 -7.97 0.13
CA LYS A 184 3.56 -9.39 0.44
C LYS A 184 2.67 -9.78 1.63
N VAL A 185 1.88 -10.83 1.45
CA VAL A 185 1.01 -11.37 2.50
C VAL A 185 1.53 -12.74 2.91
N VAL A 186 1.93 -12.87 4.17
CA VAL A 186 2.43 -14.13 4.74
C VAL A 186 1.43 -14.63 5.76
N VAL A 187 0.83 -15.78 5.49
CA VAL A 187 -0.11 -16.42 6.42
C VAL A 187 0.56 -17.61 7.08
N ARG A 188 0.68 -17.58 8.41
CA ARG A 188 1.30 -18.65 9.20
C ARG A 188 0.48 -18.91 10.46
N CYS A 189 0.26 -20.18 10.78
CA CYS A 189 -0.28 -20.59 12.06
C CYS A 189 0.73 -20.30 13.17
N ASP A 190 0.24 -20.25 14.41
CA ASP A 190 1.07 -20.38 15.59
C ASP A 190 1.37 -21.86 15.90
N GLY A 191 2.54 -22.13 16.48
CA GLY A 191 3.03 -23.48 16.78
C GLY A 191 3.86 -24.14 15.66
N THR A 192 4.31 -25.37 15.94
CA THR A 192 5.28 -26.09 15.12
C THR A 192 4.79 -27.50 14.74
N ALA A 193 5.16 -27.95 13.54
CA ALA A 193 4.84 -29.27 13.02
C ALA A 193 5.99 -30.25 13.32
N ASP A 194 6.27 -30.56 14.59
CA ASP A 194 7.52 -31.23 14.99
C ASP A 194 7.51 -32.75 14.81
N ARG A 195 6.33 -33.37 14.70
CA ARG A 195 6.18 -34.83 14.65
C ARG A 195 5.65 -35.27 13.29
N VAL A 196 5.98 -36.49 12.89
CA VAL A 196 5.42 -37.11 11.68
C VAL A 196 3.90 -37.22 11.82
N GLY A 197 3.17 -36.67 10.85
CA GLY A 197 1.72 -36.63 10.92
C GLY A 197 1.07 -35.68 9.93
N ILE A 198 -0.23 -35.44 10.17
CA ILE A 198 -1.10 -34.60 9.34
C ILE A 198 -1.59 -33.44 10.18
N TYR A 199 -1.32 -32.23 9.72
CA TYR A 199 -1.67 -30.99 10.40
C TYR A 199 -2.63 -30.15 9.58
N GLY A 200 -3.54 -29.46 10.25
CA GLY A 200 -4.48 -28.52 9.66
C GLY A 200 -3.96 -27.11 9.81
N THR A 201 -4.09 -26.34 8.73
CA THR A 201 -3.52 -24.99 8.64
C THR A 201 -4.59 -23.93 8.43
N THR A 202 -5.84 -24.22 8.81
CA THR A 202 -7.01 -23.35 8.62
C THR A 202 -7.45 -22.62 9.90
N SER A 203 -6.63 -22.63 10.94
CA SER A 203 -6.94 -22.02 12.24
C SER A 203 -5.75 -21.20 12.72
N HIS A 204 -5.96 -20.36 13.72
CA HIS A 204 -4.90 -19.50 14.28
C HIS A 204 -3.68 -20.32 14.69
N SER A 205 -3.88 -21.41 15.45
CA SER A 205 -2.82 -22.35 15.80
C SER A 205 -2.87 -23.59 14.92
N LEU A 206 -1.69 -24.17 14.69
CA LEU A 206 -1.54 -25.45 14.02
C LEU A 206 -2.18 -26.56 14.87
N TYR A 207 -2.91 -27.46 14.25
CA TYR A 207 -3.55 -28.57 14.94
C TYR A 207 -3.39 -29.89 14.19
N GLU A 208 -3.32 -31.00 14.92
CA GLU A 208 -3.27 -32.33 14.31
C GLU A 208 -4.65 -32.70 13.74
N GLN A 209 -4.74 -32.99 12.44
CA GLN A 209 -5.99 -33.50 11.84
C GLN A 209 -6.21 -34.97 12.16
N MET A 210 -5.12 -35.69 12.49
CA MET A 210 -5.14 -37.10 12.81
C MET A 210 -3.99 -37.40 13.76
N ASN A 211 -4.31 -37.98 14.92
CA ASN A 211 -3.31 -38.59 15.79
C ASN A 211 -2.63 -39.73 15.01
N THR A 212 -1.39 -39.49 14.57
CA THR A 212 -0.64 -40.42 13.73
C THR A 212 0.14 -41.38 14.64
N VAL A 213 -0.38 -42.60 14.77
CA VAL A 213 0.20 -43.64 15.63
C VAL A 213 1.33 -44.38 14.91
N MET A 214 1.25 -44.47 13.58
CA MET A 214 2.22 -45.20 12.77
C MET A 214 2.44 -44.51 11.42
N ALA A 215 3.70 -44.39 11.03
CA ALA A 215 4.11 -44.01 9.70
C ALA A 215 4.88 -45.16 9.04
N VAL A 216 4.32 -45.72 7.96
CA VAL A 216 4.95 -46.82 7.20
C VAL A 216 5.66 -46.22 6.00
N ARG A 217 6.99 -46.24 6.00
CA ARG A 217 7.81 -45.87 4.84
C ARG A 217 8.09 -47.12 4.01
N ARG A 218 7.77 -47.06 2.72
CA ARG A 218 8.09 -48.11 1.73
C ARG A 218 9.07 -47.55 0.70
N PRO A 219 10.35 -47.97 0.74
CA PRO A 219 11.37 -47.49 -0.18
C PRO A 219 10.93 -47.56 -1.64
N GLY A 220 11.05 -46.45 -2.38
CA GLY A 220 10.66 -46.33 -3.78
C GLY A 220 9.15 -46.28 -4.06
N ILE A 221 8.29 -46.46 -3.04
CA ILE A 221 6.83 -46.47 -3.21
C ILE A 221 6.20 -45.22 -2.59
N GLY A 222 6.46 -44.95 -1.31
CA GLY A 222 5.82 -43.83 -0.61
C GLY A 222 5.70 -44.01 0.90
N VAL A 223 4.87 -43.16 1.51
CA VAL A 223 4.65 -43.12 2.96
C VAL A 223 3.17 -43.27 3.28
N TRP A 224 2.84 -44.07 4.28
CA TRP A 224 1.47 -44.21 4.79
C TRP A 224 1.38 -43.71 6.23
N LEU A 225 0.48 -42.78 6.49
CA LEU A 225 0.18 -42.28 7.83
C LEU A 225 -1.11 -42.94 8.32
N CYS A 226 -1.05 -43.59 9.49
CA CYS A 226 -2.15 -44.37 10.04
C CYS A 226 -2.51 -43.87 11.46
N ASN A 227 -3.81 -43.80 11.76
CA ASN A 227 -4.30 -43.49 13.10
C ASN A 227 -4.34 -44.69 14.06
N GLY A 228 -3.82 -45.84 13.64
CA GLY A 228 -3.76 -47.05 14.44
C GLY A 228 -2.55 -47.91 14.06
N THR A 229 -2.28 -48.92 14.87
CA THR A 229 -1.14 -49.83 14.69
C THR A 229 -1.37 -50.91 13.63
N ARG A 230 -2.58 -50.97 13.05
CA ARG A 230 -2.97 -51.95 12.02
C ARG A 230 -3.38 -51.21 10.73
N PRO A 231 -2.46 -51.01 9.76
CA PRO A 231 -2.71 -50.18 8.59
C PRO A 231 -3.89 -50.60 7.69
N TYR A 232 -4.26 -51.88 7.70
CA TYR A 232 -5.33 -52.40 6.84
C TYR A 232 -6.74 -52.31 7.45
N THR A 233 -6.84 -52.02 8.74
CA THR A 233 -8.11 -51.93 9.47
C THR A 233 -8.29 -50.59 10.17
N SER A 234 -7.29 -49.70 10.08
CA SER A 234 -7.34 -48.37 10.68
C SER A 234 -8.33 -47.48 9.92
N GLN A 235 -9.14 -46.72 10.66
CA GLN A 235 -10.17 -45.88 10.05
C GLN A 235 -9.60 -44.71 9.24
N ARG A 236 -8.48 -44.14 9.67
CA ARG A 236 -7.79 -43.06 8.95
C ARG A 236 -6.42 -43.53 8.52
N VAL A 237 -6.29 -43.76 7.21
CA VAL A 237 -5.05 -44.14 6.54
C VAL A 237 -4.91 -43.26 5.32
N LEU A 238 -3.85 -42.47 5.30
CA LEU A 238 -3.47 -41.65 4.15
C LEU A 238 -2.18 -42.22 3.55
N LYS A 239 -2.21 -42.53 2.26
CA LYS A 239 -1.05 -42.97 1.49
C LYS A 239 -0.62 -41.84 0.57
N ILE A 240 0.67 -41.53 0.60
CA ILE A 240 1.32 -40.49 -0.18
C ILE A 240 2.35 -41.16 -1.08
N THR A 241 2.17 -41.05 -2.39
CA THR A 241 3.02 -41.70 -3.40
C THR A 241 3.29 -40.76 -4.58
N PRO A 242 4.45 -40.79 -5.25
CA PRO A 242 5.59 -41.66 -4.99
C PRO A 242 6.35 -41.25 -3.73
N ALA A 243 7.41 -41.99 -3.39
CA ALA A 243 8.32 -41.59 -2.32
C ALA A 243 8.95 -40.22 -2.65
N VAL A 244 9.00 -39.34 -1.65
CA VAL A 244 9.70 -38.06 -1.77
C VAL A 244 11.19 -38.32 -1.64
N VAL A 245 11.97 -37.92 -2.65
CA VAL A 245 13.41 -38.16 -2.71
C VAL A 245 14.13 -36.82 -2.81
N ASN A 246 15.14 -36.60 -1.96
CA ASN A 246 15.97 -35.38 -1.93
C ASN A 246 15.16 -34.06 -2.10
N PRO A 247 14.13 -33.80 -1.26
CA PRO A 247 13.34 -32.59 -1.37
C PRO A 247 14.19 -31.34 -1.12
N THR A 248 13.89 -30.26 -1.84
CA THR A 248 14.57 -28.96 -1.69
C THR A 248 13.56 -27.92 -1.23
N VAL A 249 13.89 -27.17 -0.17
CA VAL A 249 13.03 -26.08 0.33
C VAL A 249 12.72 -25.10 -0.81
N GLY A 250 11.45 -24.71 -0.90
CA GLY A 250 10.98 -23.75 -1.90
C GLY A 250 10.48 -24.36 -3.22
N THR A 251 10.63 -25.67 -3.39
CA THR A 251 10.17 -26.39 -4.58
C THR A 251 8.75 -26.94 -4.42
N GLN A 252 8.10 -27.25 -5.55
CA GLN A 252 6.82 -27.97 -5.55
C GLN A 252 7.04 -29.42 -5.99
N ILE A 253 6.39 -30.34 -5.30
CA ILE A 253 6.36 -31.76 -5.65
C ILE A 253 4.93 -32.19 -5.95
N GLU A 254 4.75 -33.04 -6.96
CA GLU A 254 3.46 -33.68 -7.24
C GLU A 254 3.40 -35.04 -6.55
N VAL A 255 2.35 -35.26 -5.78
CA VAL A 255 2.07 -36.55 -5.14
C VAL A 255 0.63 -36.97 -5.40
N MET A 256 0.37 -38.25 -5.26
CA MET A 256 -0.94 -38.88 -5.26
C MET A 256 -1.33 -39.18 -3.81
N LEU A 257 -2.48 -38.66 -3.40
CA LEU A 257 -3.11 -38.98 -2.13
C LEU A 257 -4.16 -40.07 -2.35
N SER A 258 -4.04 -41.17 -1.62
CA SER A 258 -5.07 -42.22 -1.57
C SER A 258 -5.40 -42.58 -0.13
N MET A 259 -6.66 -42.90 0.12
CA MET A 259 -7.19 -43.14 1.45
C MET A 259 -7.83 -44.52 1.51
N LEU A 260 -7.77 -45.17 2.69
CA LEU A 260 -8.51 -46.43 2.86
C LEU A 260 -10.01 -46.17 3.00
N TYR A 261 -10.37 -45.14 3.78
CA TYR A 261 -11.76 -44.70 3.99
C TYR A 261 -11.85 -43.18 3.79
N PRO A 262 -12.15 -42.69 2.57
CA PRO A 262 -12.18 -41.25 2.27
C PRO A 262 -13.13 -40.45 3.17
N ASN A 263 -14.26 -41.06 3.55
CA ASN A 263 -15.25 -40.43 4.45
C ASN A 263 -14.66 -40.06 5.82
N ALA A 264 -13.63 -40.77 6.29
CA ALA A 264 -12.97 -40.45 7.56
C ALA A 264 -12.21 -39.11 7.53
N PHE A 265 -11.95 -38.58 6.33
CA PHE A 265 -11.32 -37.28 6.07
C PHE A 265 -12.30 -36.23 5.53
N ALA A 266 -13.62 -36.51 5.51
CA ALA A 266 -14.62 -35.63 4.90
C ALA A 266 -14.59 -34.18 5.44
N ASN A 267 -14.35 -34.03 6.74
CA ASN A 267 -14.28 -32.75 7.45
C ASN A 267 -12.91 -32.05 7.31
N THR A 268 -11.98 -32.62 6.55
CA THR A 268 -10.67 -32.03 6.27
C THR A 268 -10.63 -31.48 4.84
N LYS A 269 -9.59 -30.67 4.56
CA LYS A 269 -9.28 -30.20 3.20
C LYS A 269 -8.56 -31.25 2.35
N ILE A 270 -8.23 -32.41 2.91
CA ILE A 270 -7.51 -33.47 2.21
C ILE A 270 -8.51 -34.27 1.37
N LYS A 271 -8.19 -34.46 0.10
CA LYS A 271 -8.99 -35.24 -0.87
C LYS A 271 -8.09 -36.21 -1.62
N GLU A 272 -8.66 -37.31 -2.10
CA GLU A 272 -7.94 -38.24 -2.96
C GLU A 272 -7.62 -37.61 -4.31
N GLY A 273 -6.53 -38.07 -4.92
CA GLY A 273 -6.08 -37.63 -6.23
C GLY A 273 -4.70 -36.98 -6.22
N LYS A 274 -4.33 -36.44 -7.37
CA LYS A 274 -3.06 -35.72 -7.54
C LYS A 274 -3.13 -34.37 -6.83
N CYS A 275 -2.10 -34.06 -6.06
CA CYS A 275 -1.93 -32.75 -5.45
C CYS A 275 -0.48 -32.27 -5.60
N LYS A 276 -0.33 -30.96 -5.73
CA LYS A 276 0.97 -30.30 -5.67
C LYS A 276 1.17 -29.82 -4.24
N LEU A 277 2.32 -30.14 -3.67
CA LEU A 277 2.71 -29.76 -2.32
C LEU A 277 3.98 -28.92 -2.38
N TYR A 278 4.03 -27.87 -1.59
CA TYR A 278 5.20 -27.02 -1.44
C TYR A 278 6.11 -27.57 -0.36
N VAL A 279 7.40 -27.70 -0.66
CA VAL A 279 8.41 -28.09 0.33
C VAL A 279 8.74 -26.89 1.20
N GLU A 280 8.18 -26.86 2.41
CA GLU A 280 8.34 -25.74 3.33
C GLU A 280 9.62 -25.86 4.16
N GLU A 281 9.93 -27.06 4.64
CA GLU A 281 11.07 -27.32 5.50
C GLU A 281 11.61 -28.73 5.22
N VAL A 282 12.93 -28.88 5.18
CA VAL A 282 13.60 -30.18 5.05
C VAL A 282 14.47 -30.37 6.28
N ARG A 283 14.17 -31.39 7.08
CA ARG A 283 14.89 -31.73 8.30
C ARG A 283 15.78 -32.94 8.06
N GLU A 284 16.50 -33.38 9.10
CA GLU A 284 17.41 -34.50 8.97
C GLU A 284 16.71 -35.82 8.56
N LYS A 285 15.49 -36.06 9.09
CA LYS A 285 14.76 -37.34 8.97
C LYS A 285 13.42 -37.23 8.25
N ASP A 286 12.83 -36.04 8.18
CA ASP A 286 11.51 -35.79 7.61
C ASP A 286 11.46 -34.44 6.86
N VAL A 287 10.37 -34.25 6.13
CA VAL A 287 10.09 -33.08 5.32
C VAL A 287 8.70 -32.56 5.65
N VAL A 288 8.56 -31.24 5.73
CA VAL A 288 7.29 -30.54 5.89
C VAL A 288 6.78 -30.13 4.51
N LEU A 289 5.65 -30.71 4.12
CA LEU A 289 4.99 -30.47 2.84
C LEU A 289 3.69 -29.72 3.10
N ARG A 290 3.55 -28.53 2.52
CA ARG A 290 2.34 -27.71 2.66
C ARG A 290 1.44 -27.86 1.44
N GLY A 291 0.15 -28.09 1.70
CA GLY A 291 -0.93 -27.98 0.72
C GLY A 291 -1.96 -26.95 1.16
N ASN A 292 -3.08 -26.90 0.45
CA ASN A 292 -4.13 -25.91 0.70
C ASN A 292 -4.96 -26.32 1.94
N GLY A 293 -4.66 -25.71 3.08
CA GLY A 293 -5.34 -25.97 4.36
C GLY A 293 -4.84 -27.17 5.15
N PHE A 294 -3.70 -27.77 4.75
CA PHE A 294 -3.07 -28.85 5.49
C PHE A 294 -1.55 -28.88 5.29
N LYS A 295 -0.86 -29.55 6.21
CA LYS A 295 0.57 -29.87 6.15
C LYS A 295 0.79 -31.35 6.43
N PHE A 296 1.77 -31.94 5.77
CA PHE A 296 2.29 -33.27 6.08
C PHE A 296 3.71 -33.16 6.59
N VAL A 297 4.00 -33.86 7.67
CA VAL A 297 5.37 -34.11 8.11
C VAL A 297 5.61 -35.58 7.86
N ILE A 298 6.48 -35.91 6.91
CA ILE A 298 6.72 -37.30 6.49
C ILE A 298 8.21 -37.59 6.34
N PRO A 299 8.65 -38.83 6.61
CA PRO A 299 10.00 -39.25 6.24
C PRO A 299 10.19 -39.20 4.72
N TYR A 300 11.40 -38.87 4.28
CA TYR A 300 11.78 -38.85 2.87
C TYR A 300 13.02 -39.74 2.62
N GLU A 301 13.36 -39.92 1.35
CA GLU A 301 14.53 -40.70 0.94
C GLU A 301 15.69 -39.79 0.58
N LYS A 302 16.88 -40.12 1.11
CA LYS A 302 18.15 -39.59 0.66
C LYS A 302 18.73 -40.56 -0.37
N LYS A 303 19.02 -40.08 -1.57
CA LYS A 303 19.71 -40.83 -2.61
C LYS A 303 20.96 -40.09 -3.05
#